data_AF-A0A920FSF7-F1
#
_entry.id   AF-A0A920FSF7-F1
#
_cell.length_a   1.000
_cell.length_b   1.000
_cell.length_c   1.000
_cell.angle_alpha   90.00
_cell.angle_beta   90.00
_cell.angle_gamma   90.00
#
_symmetry.space_group_name_H-M   'P 1'
#
loop_
_entity.id
_entity.type
_entity.pdbx_description
1 polymer ?
#
loop_
_entity_poly.entity_id
_entity_poly.type
_entity_poly.pdbx_seq_one_letter_code
_entity_poly.pdbx_strand_id
1 'polypeptide(L)'
;MPVSLELGGKSPNIVFEDADFEAAIMGVISGIFAATGQTCIAGSRLLVQERIYEKFVKRLVEVASEAKIGDPMSFDTHVGPVTTQPQFEKIMNYIDIAKSEGAKCILGGNAYSSKDIKGDRFVEPTIFTDVKNEMRIAQEEVFGPVLSIIKFKDEEEAIKVGMM
;
A
#
# COMPACT_ATOMS: atom_id res chain seq x y z
N MET A 1 22.73 15.28 -26.53
CA MET A 1 22.32 15.81 -25.22
C MET A 1 22.11 14.63 -24.28
N PRO A 2 22.82 14.55 -23.15
CA PRO A 2 22.49 13.57 -22.12
C PRO A 2 21.17 13.95 -21.42
N VAL A 3 20.40 12.96 -21.00
CA VAL A 3 19.17 13.11 -20.20
C VAL A 3 19.25 12.19 -18.98
N SER A 4 18.56 12.57 -17.90
CA SER A 4 18.38 11.78 -16.67
C SER A 4 16.88 11.65 -16.43
N LEU A 5 16.41 10.41 -16.21
CA LEU A 5 14.99 10.07 -16.09
C LEU A 5 14.80 9.12 -14.90
N GLU A 6 14.03 9.55 -13.91
CA GLU A 6 13.50 8.73 -12.81
C GLU A 6 12.02 8.48 -13.09
N LEU A 7 11.61 7.22 -13.22
CA LEU A 7 10.27 6.83 -13.65
C LEU A 7 9.46 6.22 -12.49
N GLY A 8 8.40 5.48 -12.81
CA GLY A 8 7.57 4.79 -11.82
C GLY A 8 8.29 3.63 -11.13
N GLY A 9 7.73 3.18 -10.02
CA GLY A 9 8.26 2.07 -9.22
C GLY A 9 7.17 1.13 -8.71
N LYS A 10 7.55 -0.12 -8.46
CA LYS A 10 6.70 -1.10 -7.76
C LYS A 10 7.51 -1.81 -6.67
N SER A 11 8.08 -0.99 -5.79
CA SER A 11 9.11 -1.40 -4.83
C SER A 11 8.57 -2.44 -3.83
N PRO A 12 9.24 -3.60 -3.70
CA PRO A 12 8.95 -4.54 -2.63
C PRO A 12 9.55 -4.05 -1.31
N ASN A 13 8.79 -4.22 -0.23
CA ASN A 13 9.26 -4.12 1.14
C ASN A 13 9.21 -5.53 1.75
N ILE A 14 10.35 -6.10 2.14
CA ILE A 14 10.49 -7.52 2.48
C ILE A 14 10.75 -7.65 3.98
N VAL A 15 9.91 -8.40 4.68
CA VAL A 15 10.00 -8.62 6.13
C VAL A 15 10.23 -10.10 6.43
N PHE A 16 11.43 -10.41 6.89
CA PHE A 16 11.81 -11.72 7.40
C PHE A 16 11.37 -11.91 8.86
N GLU A 17 11.34 -13.17 9.31
CA GLU A 17 10.90 -13.53 10.66
C GLU A 17 11.78 -13.00 11.79
N ASP A 18 13.04 -12.67 11.47
CA ASP A 18 14.06 -12.14 12.39
C ASP A 18 14.16 -10.61 12.37
N ALA A 19 13.33 -9.92 11.57
CA ALA A 19 13.25 -8.48 11.56
C ALA A 19 12.75 -7.93 12.91
N ASP A 20 13.17 -6.70 13.25
CA ASP A 20 12.54 -5.95 14.34
C ASP A 20 11.06 -5.72 14.00
N PHE A 21 10.19 -6.40 14.74
CA PHE A 21 8.78 -6.53 14.38
C PHE A 21 8.04 -5.19 14.37
N GLU A 22 8.15 -4.39 15.44
CA GLU A 22 7.43 -3.11 15.51
C GLU A 22 8.07 -2.06 14.61
N ALA A 23 9.40 -2.06 14.47
CA ALA A 23 10.07 -1.17 13.53
C ALA A 23 9.66 -1.48 12.08
N ALA A 24 9.53 -2.76 11.71
CA ALA A 24 9.07 -3.18 10.39
C ALA A 24 7.62 -2.76 10.12
N ILE A 25 6.71 -2.92 11.10
CA ILE A 25 5.32 -2.44 10.97
C ILE A 25 5.27 -0.94 10.68
N MET A 26 5.98 -0.14 11.48
CA MET A 26 6.01 1.32 11.31
C MET A 26 6.68 1.73 9.99
N GLY A 27 7.74 1.02 9.60
CA GLY A 27 8.42 1.21 8.32
C GLY A 27 7.48 0.98 7.13
N VAL A 28 6.73 -0.12 7.12
CA VAL A 28 5.72 -0.41 6.08
C VAL A 28 4.69 0.71 6.00
N ILE A 29 4.09 1.10 7.14
CA ILE A 29 3.03 2.11 7.19
C ILE A 29 3.52 3.45 6.64
N SER A 30 4.69 3.90 7.10
CA SER A 30 5.31 5.11 6.57
C SER A 30 5.62 5.00 5.07
N GLY A 31 6.04 3.83 4.61
CA GLY A 31 6.48 3.62 3.23
C GLY A 31 5.34 3.62 2.21
N ILE A 32 4.12 3.22 2.59
CA ILE A 32 2.97 3.16 1.67
C ILE A 32 1.94 4.27 1.87
N PHE A 33 1.76 4.78 3.09
CA PHE A 33 0.71 5.76 3.36
C PHE A 33 1.23 7.21 3.44
N ALA A 34 2.55 7.43 3.56
CA ALA A 34 3.10 8.78 3.44
C ALA A 34 2.78 9.39 2.07
N ALA A 35 2.47 10.70 2.05
CA ALA A 35 2.03 11.42 0.86
C ALA A 35 0.84 10.75 0.12
N THR A 36 0.00 10.02 0.86
CA THR A 36 -1.14 9.25 0.29
C THR A 36 -0.66 8.20 -0.73
N GLY A 37 0.53 7.64 -0.55
CA GLY A 37 1.13 6.63 -1.43
C GLY A 37 1.54 7.16 -2.82
N GLN A 38 1.58 8.48 -3.01
CA GLN A 38 1.97 9.13 -4.26
C GLN A 38 3.48 9.43 -4.26
N THR A 39 4.28 8.38 -4.08
CA THR A 39 5.75 8.44 -4.11
C THR A 39 6.29 7.27 -4.94
N CYS A 40 7.26 7.53 -5.82
CA CYS A 40 7.81 6.51 -6.73
C CYS A 40 8.56 5.39 -5.99
N ILE A 41 8.97 5.65 -4.75
CA ILE A 41 9.63 4.68 -3.87
C ILE A 41 8.66 4.03 -2.87
N ALA A 42 7.33 4.18 -3.06
CA ALA A 42 6.34 3.62 -2.14
C ALA A 42 6.52 2.11 -2.02
N GLY A 43 6.52 1.61 -0.78
CA GLY A 43 6.55 0.18 -0.45
C GLY A 43 5.21 -0.50 -0.76
N SER A 44 4.73 -0.41 -2.00
CA SER A 44 3.39 -0.81 -2.42
C SER A 44 3.19 -2.32 -2.54
N ARG A 45 4.27 -3.08 -2.46
CA ARG A 45 4.26 -4.54 -2.27
C ARG A 45 4.95 -4.88 -0.98
N LEU A 46 4.23 -5.48 -0.05
CA LEU A 46 4.79 -6.01 1.17
C LEU A 46 4.92 -7.53 1.04
N LEU A 47 6.14 -8.03 1.13
CA LEU A 47 6.45 -9.45 1.19
C LEU A 47 6.70 -9.81 2.66
N VAL A 48 5.93 -10.76 3.21
CA VAL A 48 6.07 -11.19 4.62
C VAL A 48 6.32 -12.69 4.69
N GLN A 49 7.32 -13.07 5.49
CA GLN A 49 7.65 -14.48 5.66
C GLN A 49 6.53 -15.25 6.38
N GLU A 50 6.22 -16.46 5.92
CA GLU A 50 5.07 -17.26 6.31
C GLU A 50 4.89 -17.42 7.83
N ARG A 51 6.00 -17.54 8.57
CA ARG A 51 6.00 -17.79 10.02
C ARG A 51 5.51 -16.61 10.85
N ILE A 52 5.63 -15.39 10.32
CA ILE A 52 5.17 -14.16 10.99
C ILE A 52 3.94 -13.54 10.32
N TYR A 53 3.51 -14.07 9.17
CA TYR A 53 2.47 -13.48 8.31
C TYR A 53 1.20 -13.08 9.08
N GLU A 54 0.55 -14.02 9.76
CA GLU A 54 -0.75 -13.77 10.40
C GLU A 54 -0.66 -12.69 11.50
N LYS A 55 0.34 -12.78 12.37
CA LYS A 55 0.54 -11.78 13.44
C LYS A 55 0.93 -10.41 12.87
N PHE A 56 1.73 -10.38 11.80
CA PHE A 56 2.19 -9.15 11.17
C PHE A 56 1.05 -8.43 10.47
N VAL A 57 0.27 -9.15 9.64
CA VAL A 57 -0.90 -8.60 8.94
C VAL A 57 -1.92 -8.05 9.94
N LYS A 58 -2.20 -8.80 11.01
CA LYS A 58 -3.12 -8.33 12.06
C LYS A 58 -2.64 -7.02 12.69
N ARG A 59 -1.38 -6.95 13.14
CA ARG A 59 -0.80 -5.76 13.76
C ARG A 59 -0.76 -4.57 12.78
N LEU A 60 -0.44 -4.84 11.51
CA LEU A 60 -0.39 -3.84 10.47
C LEU A 60 -1.76 -3.19 10.24
N VAL A 61 -2.82 -3.99 10.21
CA VAL A 61 -4.21 -3.51 10.07
C VAL A 61 -4.63 -2.68 11.26
N GLU A 62 -4.30 -3.13 12.49
CA GLU A 62 -4.58 -2.37 13.72
C GLU A 62 -4.00 -0.96 13.62
N VAL A 63 -2.70 -0.83 13.34
CA VAL A 63 -2.05 0.48 13.27
C VAL A 63 -2.52 1.29 12.05
N ALA A 64 -2.71 0.66 10.88
CA ALA A 64 -3.19 1.37 9.69
C ALA A 64 -4.64 1.88 9.86
N SER A 65 -5.47 1.20 10.65
CA SER A 65 -6.85 1.63 10.92
C SER A 65 -6.95 2.87 11.81
N GLU A 66 -5.88 3.22 12.53
CA GLU A 66 -5.79 4.45 13.33
C GLU A 66 -5.44 5.69 12.48
N ALA A 67 -5.20 5.52 11.18
CA ALA A 67 -4.87 6.62 10.28
C ALA A 67 -6.00 7.65 10.18
N LYS A 68 -5.70 8.91 10.53
CA LYS A 68 -6.64 10.03 10.40
C LYS A 68 -6.57 10.60 8.99
N ILE A 69 -7.67 10.46 8.25
CA ILE A 69 -7.83 11.04 6.90
C ILE A 69 -8.44 12.44 7.06
N GLY A 70 -7.86 13.48 6.45
CA GLY A 70 -8.37 14.84 6.65
C GLY A 70 -7.66 15.94 5.87
N ASP A 71 -7.83 17.18 6.36
CA ASP A 71 -7.22 18.38 5.79
C ASP A 71 -5.68 18.29 5.83
N PRO A 72 -4.97 18.36 4.68
CA PRO A 72 -3.51 18.29 4.66
C PRO A 72 -2.80 19.43 5.43
N MET A 73 -3.51 20.49 5.80
CA MET A 73 -2.98 21.57 6.65
C MET A 73 -3.09 21.27 8.15
N SER A 74 -3.80 20.20 8.55
CA SER A 74 -3.94 19.78 9.94
C SER A 74 -2.77 18.92 10.39
N PHE A 75 -2.20 19.21 11.56
CA PHE A 75 -1.16 18.37 12.18
C PHE A 75 -1.66 16.99 12.62
N ASP A 76 -2.97 16.82 12.76
CA ASP A 76 -3.60 15.54 13.09
C ASP A 76 -3.82 14.64 11.87
N THR A 77 -3.58 15.12 10.66
CA THR A 77 -3.86 14.35 9.43
C THR A 77 -2.68 13.46 9.07
N HIS A 78 -2.94 12.16 8.96
CA HIS A 78 -1.98 11.16 8.51
C HIS A 78 -2.07 10.92 6.99
N VAL A 79 -3.29 10.99 6.42
CA VAL A 79 -3.54 10.74 5.00
C VAL A 79 -4.37 11.87 4.40
N GLY A 80 -3.81 12.55 3.39
CA GLY A 80 -4.46 13.64 2.67
C GLY A 80 -5.18 13.17 1.40
N PRO A 81 -5.72 14.10 0.59
CA PRO A 81 -6.38 13.77 -0.65
C PRO A 81 -5.41 13.29 -1.73
N VAL A 82 -5.93 12.53 -2.69
CA VAL A 82 -5.28 12.25 -3.96
C VAL A 82 -5.21 13.53 -4.79
N THR A 83 -4.09 13.73 -5.49
CA THR A 83 -3.73 15.02 -6.09
C THR A 83 -4.67 15.45 -7.22
N THR A 84 -5.12 14.50 -8.06
CA THR A 84 -5.91 14.77 -9.26
C THR A 84 -7.09 13.80 -9.38
N GLN A 85 -8.14 14.22 -10.06
CA GLN A 85 -9.32 13.37 -10.31
C GLN A 85 -8.98 12.11 -11.13
N PRO A 86 -8.18 12.17 -12.22
CA PRO A 86 -7.81 10.97 -12.97
C PRO A 86 -7.01 9.97 -12.12
N GLN A 87 -6.14 10.46 -11.23
CA GLN A 87 -5.38 9.58 -10.33
C GLN A 87 -6.29 8.92 -9.30
N PHE A 88 -7.27 9.65 -8.76
CA PHE A 88 -8.28 9.08 -7.88
C PHE A 88 -9.08 7.98 -8.57
N GLU A 89 -9.58 8.23 -9.78
CA GLU A 89 -10.31 7.24 -10.59
C GLU A 89 -9.46 6.01 -10.91
N LYS A 90 -8.17 6.22 -11.25
CA LYS A 90 -7.21 5.13 -11.45
C LYS A 90 -7.10 4.27 -10.19
N ILE A 91 -6.90 4.88 -9.01
CA ILE A 91 -6.78 4.13 -7.74
C ILE A 91 -8.03 3.30 -7.48
N MET A 92 -9.22 3.90 -7.63
CA MET A 92 -10.49 3.19 -7.45
C MET A 92 -10.64 2.01 -8.42
N ASN A 93 -10.25 2.20 -9.69
CA ASN A 93 -10.25 1.14 -10.68
C ASN A 93 -9.32 -0.03 -10.30
N TYR A 94 -8.12 0.25 -9.79
CA TYR A 94 -7.20 -0.80 -9.34
C TYR A 94 -7.71 -1.56 -8.11
N ILE A 95 -8.41 -0.88 -7.20
CA ILE A 95 -9.07 -1.53 -6.07
C ILE A 95 -10.12 -2.54 -6.57
N ASP A 96 -10.91 -2.17 -7.58
CA ASP A 96 -11.89 -3.07 -8.18
C ASP A 96 -11.23 -4.23 -8.94
N ILE A 97 -10.16 -3.96 -9.69
CA ILE A 97 -9.36 -5.00 -10.36
C ILE A 97 -8.84 -6.00 -9.34
N ALA A 98 -8.23 -5.55 -8.24
CA ALA A 98 -7.68 -6.42 -7.21
C ALA A 98 -8.76 -7.35 -6.62
N LYS A 99 -9.93 -6.80 -6.29
CA LYS A 99 -11.08 -7.59 -5.82
C LYS A 99 -11.53 -8.61 -6.89
N SER A 100 -11.58 -8.21 -8.16
CA SER A 100 -12.01 -9.08 -9.27
C SER A 100 -11.02 -10.21 -9.58
N GLU A 101 -9.73 -9.99 -9.36
CA GLU A 101 -8.66 -10.99 -9.55
C GLU A 101 -8.55 -11.95 -8.35
N GLY A 102 -9.32 -11.73 -7.29
CA GLY A 102 -9.42 -12.60 -6.13
C GLY A 102 -8.56 -12.18 -4.93
N ALA A 103 -7.95 -10.99 -4.97
CA ALA A 103 -7.31 -10.44 -3.78
C ALA A 103 -8.37 -10.07 -2.73
N LYS A 104 -8.03 -10.30 -1.46
CA LYS A 104 -8.94 -10.03 -0.35
C LYS A 104 -8.65 -8.66 0.26
N CYS A 105 -9.60 -7.75 0.15
CA CYS A 105 -9.54 -6.44 0.81
C CYS A 105 -9.82 -6.62 2.32
N ILE A 106 -8.82 -6.35 3.17
CA ILE A 106 -8.94 -6.53 4.62
C ILE A 106 -8.99 -5.20 5.40
N LEU A 107 -8.68 -4.08 4.75
CA LEU A 107 -8.84 -2.73 5.28
C LEU A 107 -9.19 -1.78 4.13
N GLY A 108 -10.08 -0.82 4.39
CA GLY A 108 -10.45 0.24 3.45
C GLY A 108 -11.06 -0.27 2.15
N GLY A 109 -10.51 0.18 1.02
CA GLY A 109 -10.94 -0.24 -0.31
C GLY A 109 -12.12 0.55 -0.86
N ASN A 110 -12.38 1.75 -0.33
CA ASN A 110 -13.40 2.67 -0.81
C ASN A 110 -12.89 4.12 -0.87
N ALA A 111 -13.66 4.97 -1.54
CA ALA A 111 -13.53 6.41 -1.40
C ALA A 111 -13.92 6.81 0.03
N TYR A 112 -13.13 7.68 0.65
CA TYR A 112 -13.42 8.21 1.98
C TYR A 112 -14.22 9.50 1.87
N SER A 113 -15.26 9.62 2.70
CA SER A 113 -16.03 10.85 2.83
C SER A 113 -16.45 11.05 4.30
N SER A 114 -16.41 12.30 4.76
CA SER A 114 -16.90 12.69 6.08
C SER A 114 -17.38 14.14 6.06
N LYS A 115 -18.18 14.54 7.06
CA LYS A 115 -18.70 15.92 7.15
C LYS A 115 -17.59 16.96 7.31
N ASP A 116 -16.46 16.56 7.88
CA ASP A 116 -15.34 17.45 8.19
C ASP A 116 -14.33 17.57 7.03
N ILE A 117 -14.55 16.81 5.94
CA ILE A 117 -13.71 16.86 4.75
C ILE A 117 -14.34 17.72 3.66
N LYS A 118 -13.51 18.60 3.08
CA LYS A 118 -13.82 19.34 1.85
C LYS A 118 -13.14 18.67 0.67
N GLY A 119 -13.94 18.22 -0.30
CA GLY A 119 -13.46 17.54 -1.50
C GLY A 119 -13.88 16.07 -1.56
N ASP A 120 -13.62 15.44 -2.69
CA ASP A 120 -14.16 14.13 -3.09
C ASP A 120 -13.07 13.12 -3.50
N ARG A 121 -11.79 13.50 -3.38
CA ARG A 121 -10.64 12.70 -3.85
C ARG A 121 -9.89 12.02 -2.71
N PHE A 122 -10.60 11.57 -1.69
CA PHE A 122 -9.99 10.87 -0.56
C PHE A 122 -10.21 9.37 -0.73
N VAL A 123 -9.18 8.58 -0.44
CA VAL A 123 -9.23 7.11 -0.51
C VAL A 123 -8.83 6.58 0.86
N GLU A 124 -9.56 5.58 1.35
CA GLU A 124 -9.21 4.90 2.59
C GLU A 124 -7.85 4.20 2.45
N PRO A 125 -6.99 4.19 3.49
CA PRO A 125 -5.85 3.28 3.55
C PRO A 125 -6.31 1.86 3.25
N THR A 126 -5.79 1.29 2.17
CA THR A 126 -6.32 0.04 1.62
C THR A 126 -5.25 -1.05 1.70
N ILE A 127 -5.62 -2.20 2.24
CA ILE A 127 -4.71 -3.35 2.37
C ILE A 127 -5.37 -4.59 1.77
N PHE A 128 -4.64 -5.24 0.86
CA PHE A 128 -5.01 -6.50 0.23
C PHE A 128 -4.13 -7.65 0.71
N THR A 129 -4.75 -8.77 1.07
CA THR A 129 -4.11 -10.08 1.26
C THR A 129 -4.50 -11.03 0.15
N ASP A 130 -3.97 -12.26 0.19
CA ASP A 130 -4.18 -13.27 -0.84
C ASP A 130 -3.79 -12.79 -2.25
N VAL A 131 -2.87 -11.81 -2.30
CA VAL A 131 -2.33 -11.28 -3.55
C VAL A 131 -1.33 -12.29 -4.10
N LYS A 132 -1.52 -12.68 -5.36
CA LYS A 132 -0.54 -13.46 -6.12
C LYS A 132 0.31 -12.52 -6.98
N ASN A 133 1.56 -12.89 -7.22
CA ASN A 133 2.50 -11.99 -7.87
C ASN A 133 2.09 -11.62 -9.30
N GLU A 134 1.35 -12.49 -10.00
CA GLU A 134 0.83 -12.26 -11.34
C GLU A 134 -0.39 -11.32 -11.41
N MET A 135 -0.99 -10.96 -10.27
CA MET A 135 -2.11 -10.03 -10.23
C MET A 135 -1.67 -8.62 -10.61
N ARG A 136 -2.54 -7.86 -11.26
CA ARG A 136 -2.22 -6.49 -11.71
C ARG A 136 -1.87 -5.57 -10.54
N ILE A 137 -2.50 -5.76 -9.38
CA ILE A 137 -2.20 -4.99 -8.16
C ILE A 137 -0.78 -5.25 -7.61
N ALA A 138 -0.16 -6.38 -7.99
CA ALA A 138 1.23 -6.74 -7.68
C ALA A 138 2.23 -6.38 -8.80
N GLN A 139 1.78 -5.97 -9.98
CA GLN A 139 2.66 -5.71 -11.13
C GLN A 139 2.64 -4.23 -11.55
N GLU A 140 1.45 -3.62 -11.53
CA GLU A 140 1.22 -2.28 -12.04
C GLU A 140 1.24 -1.23 -10.92
N GLU A 141 1.83 -0.07 -11.21
CA GLU A 141 1.92 1.04 -10.26
C GLU A 141 0.55 1.72 -10.07
N VAL A 142 0.01 1.60 -8.86
CA VAL A 142 -1.26 2.23 -8.46
C VAL A 142 -1.04 3.72 -8.16
N PHE A 143 0.06 4.05 -7.47
CA PHE A 143 0.41 5.41 -7.03
C PHE A 143 -0.65 6.04 -6.12
N GLY A 144 -1.01 5.31 -5.07
CA GLY A 144 -2.03 5.66 -4.09
C GLY A 144 -1.88 4.83 -2.81
N PRO A 145 -2.76 5.02 -1.81
CA PRO A 145 -2.64 4.41 -0.49
C PRO A 145 -3.16 2.95 -0.51
N VAL A 146 -2.58 2.12 -1.38
CA VAL A 146 -2.99 0.72 -1.61
C VAL A 146 -1.79 -0.20 -1.45
N LEU A 147 -1.86 -1.10 -0.47
CA LEU A 147 -0.82 -2.07 -0.16
C LEU A 147 -1.23 -3.48 -0.57
N SER A 148 -0.37 -4.14 -1.35
CA SER A 148 -0.49 -5.55 -1.71
C SER A 148 0.40 -6.40 -0.82
N ILE A 149 -0.16 -7.36 -0.07
CA ILE A 149 0.61 -8.26 0.79
C ILE A 149 0.75 -9.64 0.14
N ILE A 150 1.99 -10.06 -0.09
CA ILE A 150 2.36 -11.36 -0.64
C ILE A 150 3.12 -12.15 0.43
N LYS A 151 2.78 -13.43 0.58
CA LYS A 151 3.46 -14.34 1.51
C LYS A 151 4.63 -15.01 0.79
N PHE A 152 5.74 -15.19 1.48
CA PHE A 152 6.87 -15.98 0.99
C PHE A 152 7.38 -16.93 2.08
N LYS A 153 8.09 -17.98 1.69
CA LYS A 153 8.62 -19.00 2.59
C LYS A 153 10.06 -18.74 3.02
N ASP A 154 10.93 -18.52 2.05
CA ASP A 154 12.37 -18.40 2.23
C ASP A 154 12.96 -17.27 1.37
N GLU A 155 14.25 -17.00 1.58
CA GLU A 155 14.97 -15.92 0.90
C GLU A 155 14.95 -16.07 -0.63
N GLU A 156 15.05 -17.30 -1.15
CA GLU A 156 15.04 -17.56 -2.58
C GLU A 156 13.67 -17.18 -3.18
N GLU A 157 12.58 -17.56 -2.52
CA GLU A 157 11.24 -17.14 -2.93
C GLU A 157 11.06 -15.61 -2.82
N ALA A 158 11.56 -14.99 -1.75
CA ALA A 158 11.49 -13.54 -1.57
C ALA A 158 12.19 -12.78 -2.70
N ILE A 159 13.38 -13.23 -3.11
CA ILE A 159 14.14 -12.68 -4.23
C ILE A 159 13.36 -12.85 -5.53
N LYS A 160 12.84 -14.06 -5.79
CA LYS A 160 12.10 -14.35 -7.02
C LYS A 160 10.84 -13.50 -7.16
N VAL A 161 10.08 -13.31 -6.09
CA VAL A 161 8.87 -12.48 -6.07
C VAL A 161 9.22 -10.99 -6.11
N GLY A 162 10.28 -10.57 -5.41
CA GLY A 162 10.67 -9.16 -5.33
C GLY A 162 11.36 -8.58 -6.57
N MET A 163 12.00 -9.42 -7.40
CA MET A 163 12.69 -9.00 -8.62
C MET A 163 11.81 -8.94 -9.88
N MET A 164 10.58 -9.45 -9.80
CA MET A 164 9.57 -9.36 -10.87
C MET A 164 8.56 -8.25 -10.57
#